data_AF-A0A0C3N7P7-F1
#
_entry.id   AF-A0A0C3N7P7-F1
#
_cell.length_a   1.000
_cell.length_b   1.000
_cell.length_c   1.000
_cell.angle_alpha   90.00
_cell.angle_beta   90.00
_cell.angle_gamma   90.00
#
_symmetry.space_group_name_H-M   'P 1'
#
loop_
_entity.id
_entity.type
_entity.pdbx_description
1 polymer ?
#
loop_
_entity_poly.entity_id
_entity_poly.type
_entity_poly.pdbx_seq_one_letter_code
_entity_poly.pdbx_strand_id
1 'polypeptide(L)'
;EESIKLVQEANILYWSKALLNMTYNYIHHCISKSTDPPPFKIPILCFIVAGLVVTYSHHPGGPTGPHAPKPGSTSAMYLAKELIRFDNGSDGISGSNSKKFTKFIHNSNPNPFPKPGKYGYEMAEFLAFTQHVQYSNTNGQVYISDYQGKSPRIQS
;
A
#
# COMPACT_ATOMS: atom_id res chain seq x y z
N GLU A 1 -1.57 10.56 -21.68
CA GLU A 1 -0.57 10.85 -20.62
C GLU A 1 -1.07 10.41 -19.24
N GLU A 2 -2.28 10.77 -18.83
CA GLU A 2 -2.86 10.36 -17.53
C GLU A 2 -3.07 8.84 -17.39
N SER A 3 -3.48 8.14 -18.45
CA SER A 3 -3.62 6.68 -18.44
C SER A 3 -2.31 5.95 -18.14
N ILE A 4 -1.18 6.45 -18.65
CA ILE A 4 0.15 5.89 -18.38
C ILE A 4 0.50 6.03 -16.89
N LYS A 5 0.20 7.18 -16.28
CA LYS A 5 0.41 7.41 -14.85
C LYS A 5 -0.41 6.43 -14.00
N LEU A 6 -1.66 6.16 -14.36
CA LEU A 6 -2.49 5.19 -13.65
C LEU A 6 -1.94 3.76 -13.75
N VAL A 7 -1.43 3.37 -14.92
CA VAL A 7 -0.75 2.07 -15.09
C VAL A 7 0.54 2.00 -14.27
N GLN A 8 1.33 3.08 -14.24
CA GLN A 8 2.53 3.16 -13.41
C GLN A 8 2.19 3.02 -11.92
N GLU A 9 1.18 3.72 -11.42
CA GLU A 9 0.72 3.62 -10.04
C GLU A 9 0.22 2.21 -9.70
N ALA A 10 -0.51 1.55 -10.61
CA ALA A 10 -0.93 0.16 -10.44
C ALA A 10 0.28 -0.79 -10.37
N ASN A 11 1.29 -0.57 -11.21
CA ASN A 11 2.54 -1.35 -11.18
C ASN A 11 3.33 -1.11 -9.89
N ILE A 12 3.37 0.12 -9.37
CA ILE A 12 4.02 0.42 -8.08
C ILE A 12 3.36 -0.40 -6.97
N LEU A 13 2.02 -0.48 -6.93
CA LEU A 13 1.32 -1.29 -5.93
C LEU A 13 1.61 -2.79 -6.08
N TYR A 14 1.72 -3.28 -7.31
CA TYR A 14 2.13 -4.66 -7.60
C TYR A 14 3.53 -4.96 -7.06
N TRP A 15 4.52 -4.12 -7.38
CA TRP A 15 5.89 -4.27 -6.90
C TRP A 15 6.00 -4.13 -5.38
N SER A 16 5.26 -3.22 -4.77
CA SER A 16 5.20 -3.07 -3.32
C SER A 16 4.73 -4.35 -2.63
N LYS A 17 3.73 -5.05 -3.18
CA LYS A 17 3.30 -6.37 -2.67
C LYS A 17 4.40 -7.42 -2.82
N ALA A 18 5.07 -7.47 -3.97
CA ALA A 18 6.16 -8.41 -4.21
C ALA A 18 7.35 -8.20 -3.25
N LEU A 19 7.75 -6.94 -3.04
CA LEU A 19 8.83 -6.57 -2.12
C LEU A 19 8.47 -6.88 -0.65
N LEU A 20 7.22 -6.65 -0.24
CA LEU A 20 6.76 -7.04 1.09
C LEU A 20 6.76 -8.57 1.26
N ASN A 21 6.31 -9.31 0.25
CA ASN A 21 6.34 -10.78 0.27
C ASN A 21 7.79 -11.31 0.35
N MET A 22 8.73 -10.69 -0.38
CA MET A 22 10.15 -10.98 -0.27
C MET A 22 10.67 -10.75 1.15
N THR A 23 10.28 -9.66 1.81
CA THR A 23 10.62 -9.40 3.22
C THR A 23 10.08 -10.50 4.13
N TYR A 24 8.83 -10.93 3.97
CA TYR A 24 8.27 -12.02 4.78
C TYR A 24 8.97 -13.36 4.53
N ASN A 25 9.30 -13.69 3.27
CA ASN A 25 10.08 -14.88 2.96
C ASN A 25 11.44 -14.87 3.65
N TYR A 26 12.10 -13.71 3.71
CA TYR A 26 13.34 -13.54 4.47
C TYR A 26 13.13 -13.77 5.97
N ILE A 27 12.10 -13.16 6.57
CA ILE A 27 11.77 -13.37 8.00
C ILE A 27 11.52 -14.85 8.28
N HIS A 28 10.68 -15.52 7.48
CA HIS A 28 10.37 -16.93 7.64
C HIS A 28 11.61 -17.82 7.51
N HIS A 29 12.50 -17.49 6.57
CA HIS A 29 13.78 -18.18 6.46
C HIS A 29 14.62 -18.04 7.74
N CYS A 30 14.78 -16.83 8.27
CA CYS A 30 15.50 -16.60 9.53
C CYS A 30 14.88 -17.35 10.71
N ILE A 31 13.55 -17.34 10.84
CA ILE A 31 12.83 -18.08 11.88
C ILE A 31 13.07 -19.58 11.75
N SER A 32 13.02 -20.14 10.53
CA SER A 32 13.26 -21.57 10.30
C SER A 32 14.67 -22.05 10.66
N LYS A 33 15.63 -21.11 10.75
CA LYS A 33 17.02 -21.38 11.13
C LYS A 33 17.31 -21.10 12.60
N SER A 34 16.38 -20.46 13.32
CA SER A 34 16.52 -20.12 14.72
C SER A 34 16.09 -21.29 15.61
N THR A 35 16.83 -21.52 16.70
CA THR A 35 16.40 -22.42 17.78
C THR A 35 15.39 -21.76 18.71
N ASP A 36 15.41 -20.43 18.78
CA ASP A 36 14.55 -19.63 19.65
C ASP A 36 13.39 -19.02 18.87
N PRO A 37 12.19 -18.90 19.47
CA PRO A 37 11.08 -18.20 18.85
C PRO A 37 11.35 -16.69 18.75
N PRO A 38 10.66 -15.97 17.85
CA PRO A 38 10.76 -14.51 17.78
C PRO A 38 10.44 -13.85 19.15
N PRO A 39 11.25 -12.86 19.59
CA PRO A 39 11.05 -12.22 20.89
C PRO A 39 9.81 -11.31 20.95
N PHE A 40 9.16 -11.08 19.81
CA PHE A 40 7.92 -10.33 19.69
C PHE A 40 7.06 -10.92 18.56
N LYS A 41 5.76 -10.63 18.59
CA LYS A 41 4.84 -11.02 17.52
C LYS A 41 5.16 -10.23 16.26
N ILE A 42 5.58 -10.94 15.20
CA ILE A 42 5.87 -10.31 13.91
C ILE A 42 4.57 -9.67 13.37
N PRO A 43 4.56 -8.37 13.06
CA PRO A 43 3.40 -7.73 12.46
C PRO A 43 3.05 -8.36 11.11
N ILE A 44 1.76 -8.54 10.85
CA ILE A 44 1.24 -8.99 9.55
C ILE A 44 0.75 -7.75 8.78
N LEU A 45 1.42 -7.45 7.68
CA LEU A 45 1.17 -6.29 6.83
C LEU A 45 0.62 -6.74 5.49
N CYS A 46 -0.24 -5.92 4.92
CA CYS A 46 -0.66 -6.04 3.54
C CYS A 46 -0.83 -4.64 2.92
N PHE A 47 -0.53 -4.55 1.63
CA PHE A 47 -0.99 -3.42 0.83
C PHE A 47 -2.42 -3.67 0.39
N ILE A 48 -3.22 -2.61 0.41
CA ILE A 48 -4.60 -2.62 -0.08
C ILE A 48 -4.73 -3.22 -1.49
N VAL A 49 -5.89 -3.76 -1.80
CA VAL A 49 -6.21 -4.14 -3.18
C VAL A 49 -6.50 -2.89 -4.00
N ALA A 50 -5.97 -2.85 -5.22
CA ALA A 50 -6.24 -1.78 -6.17
C ALA A 50 -6.43 -2.37 -7.57
N GLY A 51 -7.24 -1.72 -8.39
CA GLY A 51 -7.56 -2.15 -9.74
C GLY A 51 -7.79 -0.96 -10.67
N LEU A 52 -7.46 -1.16 -11.95
CA LEU A 52 -7.75 -0.20 -13.00
C LEU A 52 -9.19 -0.37 -13.47
N VAL A 53 -9.97 0.69 -13.40
CA VAL A 53 -11.35 0.75 -13.87
C VAL A 53 -11.36 1.56 -15.15
N VAL A 54 -11.80 0.94 -16.25
CA VAL A 54 -11.90 1.59 -17.56
C VAL A 54 -13.38 1.76 -17.88
N THR A 55 -13.78 3.00 -18.10
CA THR A 55 -15.13 3.34 -18.55
C THR A 55 -15.12 3.52 -20.05
N TYR A 56 -16.15 3.01 -20.72
CA TYR A 56 -16.31 3.11 -22.16
C TYR A 56 -17.52 3.99 -22.45
N SER A 57 -17.38 4.87 -23.44
CA SER A 57 -18.52 5.62 -23.96
C SER A 57 -19.46 4.67 -24.68
N HIS A 58 -20.70 4.60 -24.19
CA HIS A 58 -21.81 3.99 -24.91
C HIS A 58 -22.71 5.11 -25.40
N HIS A 59 -22.82 5.26 -26.72
CA HIS A 59 -23.74 6.20 -27.37
C HIS A 59 -24.88 5.43 -28.06
N PRO A 60 -25.88 4.92 -27.34
CA PRO A 60 -27.11 4.46 -27.97
C PRO A 60 -27.87 5.71 -28.45
N GLY A 61 -27.79 6.02 -29.75
CA GLY A 61 -28.48 7.17 -30.37
C GLY A 61 -27.64 8.46 -30.56
N GLY A 62 -26.31 8.39 -30.45
CA GLY A 62 -25.44 9.55 -30.67
C GLY A 62 -25.33 9.98 -32.16
N PRO A 63 -24.77 11.18 -32.45
CA PRO A 63 -24.62 11.69 -33.81
C PRO A 63 -23.87 10.67 -34.69
N THR A 64 -24.43 10.32 -35.84
CA THR A 64 -23.78 9.46 -36.84
C THR A 64 -23.08 10.37 -37.85
N GLY A 65 -21.75 10.46 -37.77
CA GLY A 65 -20.95 11.29 -38.67
C GLY A 65 -19.46 11.02 -38.57
N PRO A 66 -18.64 11.51 -39.52
CA PRO A 66 -17.20 11.24 -39.59
C PRO A 66 -16.39 11.75 -38.39
N HIS A 67 -16.96 12.64 -37.58
CA HIS A 67 -16.38 13.18 -36.34
C HIS A 67 -17.04 12.66 -35.05
N ALA A 68 -17.97 11.73 -35.15
CA ALA A 68 -18.62 11.15 -33.97
C ALA A 68 -17.64 10.26 -33.18
N PRO A 69 -17.67 10.29 -31.83
CA PRO A 69 -16.91 9.36 -31.01
C PRO A 69 -17.29 7.92 -31.36
N LYS A 70 -16.29 7.08 -31.68
CA LYS A 70 -16.55 5.68 -32.00
C LYS A 70 -17.19 4.98 -30.80
N PRO A 71 -18.30 4.26 -30.97
CA PRO A 71 -18.85 3.39 -29.94
C PRO A 71 -17.78 2.45 -29.40
N GLY A 72 -17.65 2.33 -28.08
CA GLY A 72 -16.60 1.51 -27.46
C GLY A 72 -15.25 2.20 -27.31
N SER A 73 -15.17 3.52 -27.52
CA SER A 73 -13.97 4.29 -27.14
C SER A 73 -13.92 4.49 -25.62
N THR A 74 -12.74 4.35 -25.02
CA THR A 74 -12.51 4.61 -23.59
C THR A 74 -12.83 6.06 -23.26
N SER A 75 -13.78 6.30 -22.36
CA SER A 75 -14.16 7.64 -21.90
C SER A 75 -13.29 8.14 -20.75
N ALA A 76 -12.95 7.25 -19.80
CA ALA A 76 -12.11 7.58 -18.67
C ALA A 76 -11.50 6.33 -18.03
N MET A 77 -10.42 6.51 -17.27
CA MET A 77 -9.71 5.47 -16.55
C MET A 77 -9.46 5.93 -15.11
N TYR A 78 -9.63 5.03 -14.15
CA TYR A 78 -9.48 5.31 -12.73
C TYR A 78 -8.65 4.21 -12.06
N LEU A 79 -7.94 4.56 -10.99
CA LEU A 79 -7.35 3.57 -10.08
C LEU A 79 -8.25 3.47 -8.85
N ALA A 80 -9.06 2.42 -8.78
CA ALA A 80 -9.89 2.12 -7.62
C ALA A 80 -9.03 1.41 -6.57
N LYS A 81 -9.17 1.82 -5.30
CA LYS A 81 -8.43 1.30 -4.15
C LYS A 81 -9.42 0.85 -3.08
N GLU A 82 -9.09 -0.22 -2.36
CA GLU A 82 -9.88 -0.70 -1.24
C GLU A 82 -10.02 0.39 -0.14
N LEU A 83 -11.24 0.57 0.36
CA LEU A 83 -11.53 1.52 1.43
C LEU A 83 -11.08 0.96 2.79
N ILE A 84 -10.14 1.63 3.44
CA ILE A 84 -9.73 1.32 4.81
C ILE A 84 -10.76 1.88 5.79
N ARG A 85 -11.49 0.99 6.49
CA ARG A 85 -12.50 1.37 7.50
C ARG A 85 -11.90 1.50 8.90
N PHE A 86 -12.45 2.39 9.71
CA PHE A 86 -12.03 2.61 11.10
C PHE A 86 -13.20 2.35 12.06
N ASP A 87 -13.00 1.45 13.02
CA ASP A 87 -14.10 0.84 13.79
C ASP A 87 -14.80 1.78 14.80
N ASN A 88 -14.38 3.05 14.91
CA ASN A 88 -14.78 3.95 16.01
C ASN A 88 -15.19 5.37 15.56
N GLY A 89 -15.47 5.59 14.27
CA GLY A 89 -16.04 6.83 13.76
C GLY A 89 -17.56 6.74 13.62
N SER A 90 -18.29 7.83 13.84
CA SER A 90 -19.74 7.88 13.60
C SER A 90 -20.12 7.58 12.14
N ASP A 91 -19.16 7.71 11.22
CA ASP A 91 -19.25 7.47 9.78
C ASP A 91 -18.48 6.22 9.32
N GLY A 92 -17.81 5.49 10.22
CA GLY A 92 -16.92 4.36 9.88
C GLY A 92 -15.63 4.73 9.11
N ILE A 93 -15.37 6.03 8.94
CA ILE A 93 -14.25 6.61 8.17
C ILE A 93 -13.34 7.45 9.08
N SER A 94 -13.92 8.19 10.03
CA SER A 94 -13.21 9.04 10.98
C SER A 94 -12.73 8.25 12.20
N GLY A 95 -11.44 7.91 12.25
CA GLY A 95 -10.86 7.32 13.47
C GLY A 95 -10.93 8.28 14.67
N SER A 96 -11.09 7.75 15.89
CA SER A 96 -10.80 8.55 17.10
C SER A 96 -9.32 8.95 17.11
N ASN A 97 -8.93 9.93 17.93
CA ASN A 97 -7.56 10.50 17.98
C ASN A 97 -6.42 9.47 18.05
N SER A 98 -6.67 8.22 18.47
CA SER A 98 -5.68 7.13 18.56
C SER A 98 -5.71 6.10 17.41
N LYS A 99 -6.64 6.18 16.45
CA LYS A 99 -6.79 5.21 15.35
C LYS A 99 -7.04 5.88 14.00
N LYS A 100 -6.28 6.92 13.66
CA LYS A 100 -6.35 7.60 12.34
C LYS A 100 -5.38 7.00 11.32
N PHE A 101 -5.63 7.26 10.05
CA PHE A 101 -4.66 7.03 8.99
C PHE A 101 -3.34 7.74 9.32
N THR A 102 -2.26 6.99 9.40
CA THR A 102 -0.98 7.43 9.95
C THR A 102 0.11 7.24 8.92
N LYS A 103 0.96 8.26 8.76
CA LYS A 103 2.22 8.16 8.03
C LYS A 103 3.29 7.63 8.98
N PHE A 104 3.83 6.46 8.66
CA PHE A 104 4.82 5.76 9.48
C PHE A 104 6.24 6.08 9.07
N ILE A 105 6.51 6.19 7.77
CA ILE A 105 7.83 6.52 7.20
C ILE A 105 7.67 7.62 6.16
N HIS A 106 8.61 8.56 6.11
CA HIS A 106 8.62 9.63 5.13
C HIS A 106 9.42 9.22 3.88
N ASN A 107 9.05 9.71 2.70
CA ASN A 107 9.78 9.39 1.45
C ASN A 107 11.24 9.90 1.45
N SER A 108 11.53 10.97 2.19
CA SER A 108 12.86 11.57 2.32
C SER A 108 13.62 11.21 3.59
N ASN A 109 13.02 10.42 4.49
CA ASN A 109 13.62 10.06 5.77
C ASN A 109 13.20 8.65 6.19
N PRO A 110 14.13 7.68 6.25
CA PRO A 110 13.83 6.29 6.61
C PRO A 110 13.56 6.12 8.12
N ASN A 111 13.72 7.17 8.93
CA ASN A 111 13.43 7.09 10.35
C ASN A 111 11.90 7.03 10.59
N PRO A 112 11.47 6.27 11.61
CA PRO A 112 10.10 6.32 12.12
C PRO A 112 9.59 7.75 12.29
N PHE A 113 8.47 8.06 11.66
CA PHE A 113 7.81 9.35 11.80
C PHE A 113 7.15 9.51 13.18
N PRO A 114 6.45 8.51 13.74
CA PRO A 114 6.06 8.55 15.15
C PRO A 114 7.30 8.62 16.05
N LYS A 115 7.19 9.31 17.19
CA LYS A 115 8.26 9.35 18.20
C LYS A 115 8.21 8.10 19.08
N PRO A 116 9.33 7.70 19.72
CA PRO A 116 9.33 6.65 20.73
C PRO A 116 8.22 6.83 21.77
N GLY A 117 7.54 5.73 22.11
CA GLY A 117 6.40 5.73 23.04
C GLY A 117 5.08 6.31 22.48
N LYS A 118 5.04 6.72 21.21
CA LYS A 118 3.80 7.12 20.54
C LYS A 118 3.16 5.94 19.80
N TYR A 119 1.84 5.99 19.65
CA TYR A 119 1.09 5.01 18.88
C TYR A 119 1.68 4.87 17.47
N GLY A 120 1.89 3.63 17.03
CA GLY A 120 2.45 3.33 15.71
C GLY A 120 3.98 3.37 15.63
N TYR A 121 4.70 3.68 16.71
CA TYR A 121 6.17 3.68 16.70
C TYR A 121 6.76 2.31 16.41
N GLU A 122 6.37 1.27 17.15
CA GLU A 122 6.84 -0.11 16.93
C GLU A 122 6.53 -0.60 15.50
N MET A 123 5.39 -0.18 14.96
CA MET A 123 5.03 -0.44 13.56
C MET A 123 5.98 0.27 12.60
N ALA A 124 6.30 1.54 12.86
CA ALA A 124 7.26 2.29 12.06
C ALA A 124 8.67 1.72 12.15
N GLU A 125 9.11 1.20 13.30
CA GLU A 125 10.37 0.48 13.44
C GLU A 125 10.39 -0.80 12.61
N PHE A 126 9.32 -1.60 12.68
CA PHE A 126 9.18 -2.79 11.83
C PHE A 126 9.20 -2.43 10.34
N LEU A 127 8.53 -1.33 9.95
CA LEU A 127 8.54 -0.84 8.57
C LEU A 127 9.94 -0.38 8.14
N ALA A 128 10.70 0.31 8.98
CA ALA A 128 12.09 0.66 8.70
C ALA A 128 12.97 -0.60 8.52
N PHE A 129 12.75 -1.65 9.32
CA PHE A 129 13.37 -2.95 9.11
C PHE A 129 13.01 -3.54 7.74
N THR A 130 11.76 -3.45 7.29
CA THR A 130 11.39 -3.94 5.94
C THR A 130 12.16 -3.22 4.85
N GLN A 131 12.37 -1.90 4.97
CA GLN A 131 13.15 -1.11 4.01
C GLN A 131 14.60 -1.61 3.94
N HIS A 132 15.20 -1.87 5.11
CA HIS A 132 16.56 -2.40 5.21
C HIS A 132 16.68 -3.75 4.50
N VAL A 133 15.79 -4.71 4.80
CA VAL A 133 15.80 -6.03 4.14
C VAL A 133 15.61 -5.91 2.63
N GLN A 134 14.71 -5.05 2.18
CA GLN A 134 14.46 -4.84 0.75
C GLN A 134 15.68 -4.26 0.04
N TYR A 135 16.28 -3.21 0.61
CA TYR A 135 17.47 -2.59 0.05
C TYR A 135 18.64 -3.59 0.00
N SER A 136 18.89 -4.31 1.09
CA SER A 136 19.97 -5.30 1.17
C SER A 136 19.76 -6.46 0.17
N ASN A 137 18.57 -7.08 0.14
CA ASN A 137 18.29 -8.25 -0.70
C ASN A 137 18.21 -7.91 -2.20
N THR A 138 18.04 -6.63 -2.54
CA THR A 138 18.03 -6.17 -3.93
C THR A 138 19.36 -5.56 -4.35
N ASN A 139 20.43 -5.75 -3.57
CA ASN A 139 21.75 -5.17 -3.79
C ASN A 139 21.70 -3.63 -3.94
N GLY A 140 20.89 -2.98 -3.12
CA GLY A 140 20.76 -1.52 -3.07
C GLY A 140 19.92 -0.90 -4.17
N GLN A 141 19.18 -1.69 -4.96
CA GLN A 141 18.43 -1.17 -6.10
C GLN A 141 17.09 -0.55 -5.70
N VAL A 142 16.32 -1.22 -4.85
CA VAL A 142 14.94 -0.81 -4.56
C VAL A 142 14.53 -1.09 -3.12
N TYR A 143 13.68 -0.23 -2.58
CA TYR A 143 12.96 -0.42 -1.34
C TYR A 143 11.67 0.39 -1.39
N ILE A 144 10.70 0.04 -0.55
CA ILE A 144 9.45 0.78 -0.45
C ILE A 144 9.64 1.94 0.54
N SER A 145 9.18 3.14 0.19
CA SER A 145 9.13 4.28 1.10
C SER A 145 7.68 4.76 1.27
N ASP A 146 7.49 5.86 1.98
CA ASP A 146 6.18 6.50 2.17
C ASP A 146 5.11 5.57 2.78
N TYR A 147 5.52 4.69 3.71
CA TYR A 147 4.58 3.80 4.38
C TYR A 147 3.55 4.61 5.17
N GLN A 148 2.28 4.40 4.83
CA GLN A 148 1.14 5.05 5.46
C GLN A 148 -0.09 4.14 5.42
N GLY A 149 -0.93 4.23 6.43
CA GLY A 149 -2.09 3.35 6.55
C GLY A 149 -2.71 3.34 7.94
N LYS A 150 -3.51 2.30 8.19
CA LYS A 150 -4.03 1.96 9.51
C LYS A 150 -3.08 0.92 10.11
N SER A 151 -2.66 1.11 11.37
CA SER A 151 -1.85 0.10 12.05
C SER A 151 -2.68 -1.19 12.20
N PRO A 152 -2.17 -2.37 11.81
CA PRO A 152 -2.76 -3.65 12.15
C PRO A 152 -2.97 -3.73 13.67
N ARG A 153 -4.10 -4.28 14.11
CA ARG A 153 -4.23 -4.66 15.52
C ARG A 153 -3.24 -5.81 15.75
N ILE A 154 -2.23 -5.58 16.58
CA ILE A 154 -1.49 -6.69 17.19
C ILE A 154 -2.52 -7.39 18.08
N GLN A 155 -3.09 -8.50 17.61
CA GLN A 155 -3.90 -9.35 18.48
C GLN A 155 -2.96 -9.85 19.58
N SER A 156 -3.22 -9.43 20.83
CA SER A 156 -2.64 -9.99 22.04
C SER A 156 -3.04 -11.46 22.18
#